data_AF-A0A0Q8QK72-F1
#
_entry.id   AF-A0A0Q8QK72-F1
#
_cell.length_a   1.000
_cell.length_b   1.000
_cell.length_c   1.000
_cell.angle_alpha   90.00
_cell.angle_beta   90.00
_cell.angle_gamma   90.00
#
_symmetry.space_group_name_H-M   'P 1'
#
loop_
_entity.id
_entity.type
_entity.pdbx_description
1 polymer ?
#
loop_
_entity_poly.entity_id
_entity_poly.type
_entity_poly.pdbx_seq_one_letter_code
_entity_poly.pdbx_strand_id
1 'polypeptide(L)'
;MIMKHLIAAVVFSTAGSAFADATYPYVDHSKFTGTKTRAEVYAELERAYAQGDHIATNTSEFIEFNQVDSTRSREEVHTEAIRASRTADRVSWAGS
;
A
#
# COMPACT_ATOMS: atom_id res chain seq x y z
N MET A 1 -27.39 21.42 -42.26
CA MET A 1 -26.03 21.95 -42.07
C MET A 1 -25.55 21.48 -40.70
N ILE A 2 -24.47 20.69 -40.66
CA ILE A 2 -23.96 20.02 -39.46
C ILE A 2 -23.01 20.98 -38.74
N MET A 3 -23.20 21.22 -37.44
CA MET A 3 -22.21 21.92 -36.62
C MET A 3 -21.62 20.93 -35.61
N LYS A 4 -20.29 20.75 -35.72
CA LYS A 4 -19.44 19.86 -34.93
C LYS A 4 -18.83 20.69 -33.80
N HIS A 5 -19.17 20.42 -32.54
CA HIS A 5 -18.52 21.09 -31.41
C HIS A 5 -17.86 20.05 -30.49
N LEU A 6 -16.62 19.76 -30.91
CA LEU A 6 -15.41 19.60 -30.10
C LEU A 6 -15.55 18.86 -28.75
N ILE A 7 -15.05 17.62 -28.76
CA ILE A 7 -14.73 16.83 -27.58
C ILE A 7 -13.47 17.41 -26.93
N ALA A 8 -13.59 17.99 -25.74
CA ALA A 8 -12.44 18.28 -24.88
C ALA A 8 -12.24 17.08 -23.95
N ALA A 9 -11.39 16.14 -24.36
CA ALA A 9 -10.97 15.03 -23.51
C ALA A 9 -9.91 15.55 -22.52
N VAL A 10 -10.29 15.66 -21.24
CA VAL A 10 -9.32 15.86 -20.16
C VAL A 10 -8.59 14.54 -19.97
N VAL A 11 -7.33 14.50 -20.39
CA VAL A 11 -6.43 13.38 -20.12
C VAL A 11 -5.92 13.52 -18.68
N PHE A 12 -6.54 12.79 -17.75
CA PHE A 12 -5.92 12.52 -16.44
C PHE A 12 -4.88 11.41 -16.63
N SER A 13 -3.72 11.75 -17.17
CA SER A 13 -2.57 10.84 -17.23
C SER A 13 -1.47 11.36 -16.31
N THR A 14 -1.55 10.99 -15.03
CA THR A 14 -0.39 10.75 -14.15
C THR A 14 -0.89 10.38 -12.77
N ALA A 15 -0.94 9.09 -12.49
CA ALA A 15 -0.78 8.58 -11.12
C ALA A 15 0.12 7.34 -11.20
N GLY A 16 1.32 7.52 -11.75
CA GLY A 16 2.42 6.62 -11.45
C GLY A 16 2.91 6.99 -10.05
N SER A 17 2.38 6.34 -9.02
CA SER A 17 2.91 6.51 -7.67
C SER A 17 4.33 5.96 -7.63
N ALA A 18 5.33 6.83 -7.77
CA ALA A 18 6.68 6.52 -7.30
C ALA A 18 6.62 6.55 -5.77
N PHE A 19 6.28 5.43 -5.14
CA PHE A 19 6.43 5.28 -3.70
C PHE A 19 7.91 5.12 -3.37
N ALA A 20 8.62 6.25 -3.29
CA ALA A 20 9.83 6.41 -2.48
C ALA A 20 10.20 7.90 -2.34
N ASP A 21 9.23 8.78 -2.12
CA ASP A 21 9.51 10.00 -1.35
C ASP A 21 8.99 9.80 0.07
N ALA A 22 9.57 8.81 0.76
CA ALA A 22 9.58 8.89 2.20
C ALA A 22 10.68 9.89 2.52
N THR A 23 10.29 11.13 2.83
CA THR A 23 11.14 12.10 3.54
C THR A 23 11.40 11.62 4.98
N TYR A 24 11.68 10.33 5.17
CA TYR A 24 12.15 9.76 6.41
C TYR A 24 13.64 9.51 6.24
N PRO A 25 14.48 10.00 7.16
CA PRO A 25 15.90 9.72 7.10
C PRO A 25 16.09 8.21 7.12
N TYR A 26 16.92 7.69 6.19
CA TYR A 26 17.42 6.34 6.31
C TYR A 26 18.17 6.24 7.66
N VAL A 27 17.68 5.38 8.55
CA VAL A 27 18.36 5.08 9.82
C VAL A 27 19.15 3.79 9.62
N ASP A 28 20.48 3.91 9.69
CA ASP A 28 21.36 2.76 9.66
C ASP A 28 21.35 2.05 11.04
N HIS A 29 20.82 0.82 11.07
CA HIS A 29 20.80 -0.02 12.26
C HIS A 29 21.96 -1.03 12.31
N SER A 30 22.90 -1.00 11.36
CA SER A 30 24.01 -1.96 11.26
C SER A 30 24.91 -2.00 12.50
N LYS A 31 24.96 -0.91 13.26
CA LYS A 31 25.76 -0.78 14.49
C LYS A 31 25.00 -1.15 15.77
N PHE A 32 23.72 -1.51 15.66
CA PHE A 32 22.96 -1.93 16.82
C PHE A 32 23.49 -3.28 17.32
N THR A 33 24.14 -3.26 18.48
CA THR A 33 24.59 -4.47 19.16
C THR A 33 23.72 -4.64 20.39
N GLY A 34 22.84 -5.64 20.37
CA GLY A 34 21.99 -5.94 21.52
C GLY A 34 22.83 -6.43 22.70
N THR A 35 22.51 -5.96 23.91
CA THR A 35 23.17 -6.42 25.15
C THR A 35 22.51 -7.67 25.74
N LYS A 36 21.29 -8.01 25.30
CA LYS A 36 20.52 -9.16 25.76
C LYS A 36 20.67 -10.32 24.78
N THR A 37 20.80 -11.52 25.34
CA THR A 37 20.68 -12.76 24.58
C THR A 37 19.24 -12.97 24.12
N ARG A 38 19.04 -13.81 23.09
CA ARG A 38 17.69 -14.17 22.63
C ARG A 38 16.83 -14.76 23.74
N ALA A 39 17.43 -15.58 24.61
CA ALA A 39 16.73 -16.20 25.74
C ALA A 39 16.19 -15.16 26.73
N GLU A 40 17.00 -14.15 27.05
CA GLU A 40 16.58 -13.06 27.95
C GLU A 40 15.48 -12.20 27.33
N VAL A 41 15.56 -11.94 26.01
CA VAL A 41 14.50 -11.24 25.27
C VAL A 41 13.18 -12.01 25.33
N TYR A 42 13.20 -13.34 25.13
CA TYR A 42 11.99 -14.15 25.25
C TYR A 42 11.40 -14.15 26.66
N ALA A 43 12.25 -14.30 27.69
CA ALA A 43 11.79 -14.29 29.07
C ALA A 43 11.20 -12.93 29.50
N GLU A 44 11.67 -11.83 28.92
CA GLU A 44 11.11 -10.50 29.15
C GLU A 44 9.80 -10.29 28.39
N LEU A 45 9.71 -10.76 27.14
CA LEU A 45 8.48 -10.74 26.36
C LEU A 45 7.37 -11.51 27.06
N GLU A 46 7.64 -12.74 27.53
CA GLU A 46 6.66 -13.55 28.27
C GLU A 46 6.15 -12.84 29.54
N ARG A 47 7.05 -12.16 30.27
CA ARG A 47 6.68 -11.35 31.42
C ARG A 47 5.80 -10.16 31.04
N ALA A 48 6.13 -9.44 29.97
CA ALA A 48 5.32 -8.32 29.46
C ALA A 48 3.94 -8.79 28.95
N TYR A 49 3.86 -10.00 28.37
CA TYR A 49 2.58 -10.62 28.00
C TYR A 49 1.72 -10.92 29.23
N ALA A 50 2.33 -11.52 30.26
CA ALA A 50 1.64 -11.83 31.52
C ALA A 50 1.19 -10.57 32.29
N GLN A 51 1.93 -9.47 32.17
CA GLN A 51 1.65 -8.19 32.83
C GLN A 51 0.68 -7.30 32.04
N GLY A 52 0.35 -7.63 30.79
CA GLY A 52 -0.56 -6.85 29.95
C GLY A 52 0.08 -5.61 29.31
N ASP A 53 1.38 -5.37 29.51
CA ASP A 53 2.10 -4.18 29.04
C ASP A 53 2.35 -4.16 27.52
N HIS A 54 2.14 -5.30 26.84
CA HIS A 54 2.36 -5.44 25.39
C HIS A 54 1.32 -4.73 24.51
N ILE A 55 0.15 -4.36 25.06
CA ILE A 55 -0.96 -3.80 24.28
C ILE A 55 -0.83 -2.28 24.08
N ALA A 56 -0.16 -1.55 24.99
CA ALA A 56 -0.10 -0.09 24.88
C ALA A 56 0.79 0.41 23.72
N THR A 57 1.79 -0.38 23.29
CA THR A 57 2.79 0.06 22.30
C THR A 57 2.46 -0.33 20.85
N ASN A 58 1.58 -1.32 20.63
CA ASN A 58 1.22 -1.81 19.28
C ASN A 58 -0.15 -1.31 18.77
N THR A 59 -0.84 -0.46 19.53
CA THR A 59 -2.21 0.00 19.20
C THR A 59 -2.23 1.37 18.51
N SER A 60 -1.21 1.73 17.72
CA SER A 60 -1.23 2.99 16.95
C SER A 60 -1.46 2.82 15.45
N GLU A 61 -1.39 1.61 14.89
CA GLU A 61 -1.35 1.45 13.42
C GLU A 61 -2.33 0.43 12.82
N PHE A 62 -3.06 -0.33 13.64
CA PHE A 62 -4.07 -1.24 13.08
C PHE A 62 -5.38 -0.50 12.82
N ILE A 63 -5.50 0.10 11.63
CA ILE A 63 -6.81 0.55 11.11
C ILE A 63 -7.54 -0.70 10.63
N GLU A 64 -8.46 -1.21 11.45
CA GLU A 64 -9.36 -2.28 11.03
C GLU A 64 -10.36 -1.72 10.01
N PHE A 65 -10.24 -2.14 8.74
CA PHE A 65 -11.17 -1.75 7.67
C PHE A 65 -12.47 -2.53 7.78
N ASN A 66 -13.29 -2.25 8.79
CA ASN A 66 -14.58 -2.93 9.01
C ASN A 66 -15.69 -2.52 8.03
N GLN A 67 -15.50 -1.46 7.25
CA GLN A 67 -16.46 -0.99 6.26
C GLN A 67 -15.81 -0.84 4.88
N VAL A 68 -15.71 -1.95 4.15
CA VAL A 68 -15.41 -1.93 2.72
C VAL A 68 -16.75 -2.01 1.98
N ASP A 69 -17.31 -0.87 1.58
CA ASP A 69 -18.60 -0.75 0.87
C ASP A 69 -18.50 -1.11 -0.63
N SER A 70 -17.54 -1.98 -0.98
CA SER A 70 -17.40 -2.44 -2.36
C SER A 70 -18.53 -3.43 -2.67
N THR A 71 -19.48 -3.02 -3.49
CA THR A 71 -20.51 -3.89 -4.05
C THR A 71 -19.95 -4.86 -5.11
N ARG A 72 -18.69 -4.69 -5.54
CA ARG A 72 -18.03 -5.52 -6.56
C ARG A 72 -17.38 -6.75 -5.93
N SER A 73 -17.58 -7.89 -6.59
CA SER A 73 -16.88 -9.14 -6.28
C SER A 73 -15.39 -9.05 -6.61
N ARG A 74 -14.57 -9.81 -5.89
CA ARG A 74 -13.13 -9.97 -6.16
C ARG A 74 -12.86 -10.41 -7.60
N GLU A 75 -13.72 -11.26 -8.14
CA GLU A 75 -13.59 -11.77 -9.51
C GLU A 75 -13.80 -10.65 -10.55
N GLU A 76 -14.75 -9.75 -10.30
CA GLU A 76 -15.02 -8.61 -11.18
C GLU A 76 -13.88 -7.60 -11.16
N VAL A 77 -13.27 -7.39 -9.98
CA VAL A 77 -12.07 -6.55 -9.85
C VAL A 77 -10.89 -7.16 -10.59
N HIS A 78 -10.69 -8.48 -10.46
CA HIS A 78 -9.63 -9.20 -11.15
C HIS A 78 -9.78 -9.16 -12.67
N THR A 79 -10.99 -9.39 -13.18
CA THR A 79 -11.29 -9.29 -14.61
C THR A 79 -11.05 -7.88 -15.14
N GLU A 80 -11.46 -6.87 -14.40
CA GLU A 80 -11.24 -5.48 -14.77
C GLU A 80 -9.75 -5.11 -14.79
N ALA A 81 -8.98 -5.57 -13.81
CA ALA A 81 -7.54 -5.35 -13.76
C ALA A 81 -6.81 -5.95 -14.98
N ILE A 82 -7.18 -7.18 -15.39
CA ILE A 82 -6.64 -7.81 -16.60
C ILE A 82 -7.02 -7.02 -17.86
N ARG A 83 -8.26 -6.55 -17.95
CA ARG A 83 -8.74 -5.74 -19.08
C ARG A 83 -7.99 -4.41 -19.18
N ALA A 84 -7.77 -3.75 -18.05
CA ALA A 84 -7.02 -2.50 -17.96
C ALA A 84 -5.56 -2.68 -18.40
N SER A 85 -4.88 -3.74 -17.93
CA SER A 85 -3.50 -4.07 -18.33
C SER A 85 -3.37 -4.26 -19.85
N ARG A 86 -4.23 -5.08 -20.46
CA ARG A 86 -4.20 -5.31 -21.92
C ARG A 86 -4.54 -4.06 -22.73
N THR A 87 -5.29 -3.14 -22.15
CA THR A 87 -5.62 -1.88 -22.82
C THR A 87 -4.43 -0.92 -22.74
N ALA A 88 -3.73 -0.87 -21.61
CA ALA A 88 -2.49 -0.12 -21.46
C ALA A 88 -1.41 -0.58 -22.45
N ASP A 89 -1.23 -1.90 -22.61
CA ASP A 89 -0.25 -2.48 -23.56
C ASP A 89 -0.56 -2.15 -25.02
N ARG A 90 -1.85 -2.05 -25.37
CA ARG A 90 -2.25 -1.68 -26.74
C ARG A 90 -2.09 -0.19 -27.02
N VAL A 91 -2.32 0.65 -26.01
CA VAL A 91 -2.12 2.11 -26.13
C VAL A 91 -0.64 2.45 -26.24
N SER A 92 0.25 1.73 -25.55
CA SER A 92 1.70 1.94 -25.64
C SER A 92 2.29 1.56 -27.00
N TRP A 93 1.75 0.53 -27.68
CA TRP A 93 2.19 0.11 -29.02
C TRP A 93 1.68 1.02 -30.16
N ALA A 94 0.51 1.64 -30.00
CA ALA A 94 -0.08 2.51 -31.02
C ALA A 94 0.47 3.94 -31.01
N GLY A 95 1.31 4.29 -30.03
CA GLY A 95 1.91 5.61 -29.85
C GLY A 95 3.40 5.71 -30.22
N SER A 96 3.98 4.68 -30.86
CA SER A 96 5.38 4.64 -31.31
C SER A 96 5.51 4.58 -32.83
#